data_AF-A0A0J1IM91-F1
#
_entry.id   AF-A0A0J1IM91-F1
#
_cell.length_a   1.000
_cell.length_b   1.000
_cell.length_c   1.000
_cell.angle_alpha   90.00
_cell.angle_beta   90.00
_cell.angle_gamma   90.00
#
_symmetry.space_group_name_H-M   'P 1'
#
loop_
_entity.id
_entity.type
_entity.pdbx_description
1 polymer ?
#
loop_
_entity_poly.entity_id
_entity_poly.type
_entity_poly.pdbx_seq_one_letter_code
_entity_poly.pdbx_strand_id
1 'polypeptide(L)'
;MLKSLISKIFSKEQSQVVCGCMKVTDLDIKKAIKNGASSFEEVQALTKVGTGCGNCVEGNKVLVNELLLKKKIAENQIVCGCMKVTAQDIVNAIKNGAKSFEEVQTVTKVGTGCGNCLESNKALVALLLK
;
A
#
# COMPACT_ATOMS: atom_id res chain seq x y z
N MET A 1 13.01 -11.45 -31.04
CA MET A 1 12.93 -12.06 -29.69
C MET A 1 13.96 -11.49 -28.69
N LEU A 2 15.02 -10.79 -29.13
CA LEU A 2 15.97 -10.11 -28.22
C LEU A 2 15.43 -8.87 -27.47
N LYS A 3 14.40 -8.19 -27.99
CA LYS A 3 13.83 -6.98 -27.34
C LYS A 3 13.23 -7.25 -25.95
N SER A 4 12.75 -8.48 -25.70
CA SER A 4 12.16 -8.89 -24.42
C SER A 4 13.20 -9.20 -23.33
N LEU A 5 14.44 -9.48 -23.71
CA LEU A 5 15.53 -9.76 -22.76
C LEU A 5 16.19 -8.47 -22.26
N ILE A 6 16.24 -7.42 -23.09
CA ILE A 6 16.81 -6.12 -22.72
C ILE A 6 15.96 -5.43 -21.63
N SER A 7 14.64 -5.59 -21.64
CA SER A 7 13.77 -5.02 -20.59
C SER A 7 13.92 -5.69 -19.22
N LYS A 8 14.42 -6.93 -19.17
CA LYS A 8 14.67 -7.67 -17.92
C LYS A 8 16.08 -7.43 -17.35
N ILE A 9 17.04 -7.03 -18.18
CA ILE A 9 18.42 -6.76 -17.76
C ILE A 9 18.58 -5.34 -17.17
N PHE A 10 17.71 -4.39 -17.59
CA PHE A 10 17.64 -3.03 -17.05
C PHE A 10 16.43 -2.79 -16.13
N SER A 11 16.11 -3.72 -15.24
CA SER A 11 15.23 -3.45 -14.09
C SER A 11 15.95 -2.56 -13.06
N LYS A 12 16.53 -1.45 -13.52
CA LYS A 12 16.92 -0.35 -12.64
C LYS A 12 15.62 0.18 -12.06
N GLU A 13 15.53 0.24 -10.74
CA GLU A 13 14.46 0.92 -10.02
C GLU A 13 14.44 2.38 -10.54
N GLN A 14 13.61 2.65 -11.55
CA GLN A 14 13.50 4.00 -12.11
C GLN A 14 12.71 4.83 -11.10
N SER A 15 13.40 5.73 -10.41
CA SER A 15 12.78 6.71 -9.53
C SER A 15 11.99 7.73 -10.34
N GLN A 16 10.71 7.90 -10.05
CA GLN A 16 9.87 8.91 -10.66
C GLN A 16 9.72 10.11 -9.71
N VAL A 17 9.91 11.33 -10.22
CA VAL A 17 9.57 12.54 -9.46
C VAL A 17 8.06 12.62 -9.29
N VAL A 18 7.58 12.57 -8.05
CA VAL A 18 6.16 12.62 -7.68
C VAL A 18 5.73 13.98 -7.12
N CYS A 19 6.70 14.85 -6.78
CA CYS A 19 6.46 16.25 -6.46
C CYS A 19 7.51 17.15 -7.12
N GLY A 20 7.09 17.94 -8.12
CA GLY A 20 7.99 18.82 -8.86
C GLY A 20 8.54 20.01 -8.06
N CYS A 21 7.76 20.55 -7.11
CA CYS A 21 8.17 21.68 -6.27
C CYS A 21 9.27 21.31 -5.30
N MET A 22 9.12 20.17 -4.61
CA MET A 22 10.04 19.72 -3.56
C MET A 22 11.05 18.68 -4.05
N LYS A 23 11.02 18.35 -5.35
CA LYS A 23 11.88 17.35 -6.00
C LYS A 23 11.82 15.97 -5.33
N VAL A 24 10.68 15.62 -4.74
CA VAL A 24 10.46 14.33 -4.07
C VAL A 24 10.17 13.25 -5.11
N THR A 25 10.80 12.09 -4.95
CA THR A 25 10.60 10.89 -5.76
C THR A 25 9.77 9.83 -5.06
N ASP A 26 9.27 8.84 -5.80
CA ASP A 26 8.62 7.66 -5.24
C ASP A 26 9.56 6.86 -4.31
N LEU A 27 10.88 6.85 -4.59
CA LEU A 27 11.88 6.22 -3.73
C LEU A 27 12.01 6.93 -2.39
N ASP A 28 11.92 8.26 -2.35
CA ASP A 28 11.94 9.02 -1.09
C ASP A 28 10.73 8.65 -0.20
N ILE A 29 9.56 8.50 -0.81
CA ILE A 29 8.35 8.04 -0.11
C ILE A 29 8.53 6.62 0.42
N LYS A 30 8.99 5.68 -0.42
CA LYS A 30 9.26 4.29 -0.01
C LYS A 30 10.25 4.24 1.15
N LYS A 31 11.31 5.07 1.10
CA LYS A 31 12.32 5.17 2.17
C LYS A 31 11.71 5.74 3.46
N ALA A 32 10.89 6.78 3.38
CA ALA A 32 10.19 7.34 4.54
C ALA A 32 9.30 6.28 5.23
N ILE A 33 8.52 5.53 4.44
CA ILE A 33 7.67 4.43 4.93
C ILE A 33 8.52 3.30 5.55
N LYS A 34 9.61 2.90 4.90
CA LYS A 34 10.55 1.90 5.44
C LYS A 34 11.16 2.35 6.76
N ASN A 35 11.37 3.65 6.93
CA ASN A 35 11.90 4.25 8.15
C ASN A 35 10.82 4.53 9.21
N GLY A 36 9.59 4.05 9.02
CA GLY A 36 8.55 4.06 10.05
C GLY A 36 7.38 5.01 9.78
N ALA A 37 7.40 5.81 8.71
CA ALA A 37 6.25 6.63 8.37
C ALA A 37 5.02 5.76 8.09
N SER A 38 3.91 6.06 8.75
CA SER A 38 2.70 5.25 8.78
C SER A 38 1.44 5.97 8.26
N SER A 39 1.61 7.23 7.83
CA SER A 39 0.55 8.09 7.28
C SER A 39 1.10 9.00 6.18
N PHE A 40 0.21 9.59 5.37
CA PHE A 40 0.60 10.61 4.39
C PHE A 40 1.21 11.83 5.07
N GLU A 41 0.68 12.23 6.22
CA GLU A 41 1.12 13.36 7.02
C GLU A 41 2.54 13.15 7.54
N GLU A 42 2.88 11.94 8.01
CA GLU A 42 4.24 11.59 8.42
C GLU A 42 5.21 11.58 7.22
N VAL A 43 4.80 11.01 6.08
CA VAL A 43 5.59 11.05 4.85
C VAL A 43 5.81 12.50 4.41
N GLN A 44 4.79 13.34 4.47
CA GLN A 44 4.87 14.76 4.16
C GLN A 44 5.80 15.51 5.13
N ALA A 45 5.75 15.22 6.43
CA ALA A 45 6.65 15.82 7.41
C ALA A 45 8.13 15.52 7.10
N LEU A 46 8.43 14.28 6.70
CA LEU A 46 9.79 13.79 6.40
C LEU A 46 10.31 14.21 5.03
N THR A 47 9.47 14.18 4.00
CA THR A 47 9.89 14.38 2.59
C THR A 47 9.54 15.76 2.04
N LYS A 48 8.64 16.49 2.71
CA LYS A 48 8.00 17.72 2.22
C LYS A 48 7.09 17.53 1.00
N VAL A 49 6.73 16.29 0.64
CA VAL A 49 5.82 16.03 -0.49
C VAL A 49 4.51 16.82 -0.33
N GLY A 50 4.13 17.57 -1.38
CA GLY A 50 2.87 18.31 -1.39
C GLY A 50 2.82 19.62 -0.60
N THR A 51 3.90 20.06 0.07
CA THR A 51 3.90 21.32 0.86
C THR A 51 4.14 22.59 0.03
N GLY A 52 4.32 22.46 -1.29
CA GLY A 52 4.50 23.58 -2.22
C GLY A 52 3.19 24.02 -2.86
N CYS A 53 3.01 23.76 -4.16
CA CYS A 53 1.83 24.19 -4.92
C CYS A 53 0.56 23.35 -4.69
N GLY A 54 0.61 22.26 -3.92
CA GLY A 54 -0.56 21.40 -3.64
C GLY A 54 -1.01 20.46 -4.76
N ASN A 55 -0.66 20.70 -6.04
CA ASN A 55 -1.16 19.94 -7.19
C ASN A 55 -0.93 18.41 -7.14
N CYS A 56 0.08 17.95 -6.41
CA CYS A 56 0.43 16.54 -6.30
C CYS A 56 -0.13 15.85 -5.05
N VAL A 57 -0.84 16.57 -4.17
CA VAL A 57 -1.25 16.06 -2.84
C VAL A 57 -2.14 14.82 -2.96
N GLU A 58 -3.23 14.91 -3.74
CA GLU A 58 -4.16 13.77 -3.86
C GLU A 58 -3.51 12.54 -4.50
N GLY A 59 -2.71 12.72 -5.56
CA GLY A 59 -1.96 11.63 -6.17
C GLY A 59 -0.97 10.97 -5.20
N ASN A 60 -0.29 11.76 -4.36
CA ASN A 60 0.65 11.23 -3.39
C ASN A 60 -0.04 10.59 -2.17
N LYS A 61 -1.23 11.05 -1.77
CA LYS A 61 -2.05 10.35 -0.76
C LYS A 61 -2.40 8.93 -1.22
N VAL A 62 -2.84 8.80 -2.48
CA VAL A 62 -3.13 7.48 -3.09
C VAL A 62 -1.88 6.61 -3.11
N LEU A 63 -0.75 7.14 -3.60
CA LEU A 63 0.52 6.42 -3.66
C LEU A 63 0.99 5.96 -2.28
N VAL A 64 0.97 6.85 -1.27
CA VAL A 64 1.38 6.52 0.10
C VAL A 64 0.49 5.43 0.68
N ASN A 65 -0.83 5.56 0.57
CA ASN A 65 -1.76 4.55 1.07
C ASN A 65 -1.53 3.18 0.42
N GLU A 66 -1.32 3.14 -0.90
CA GLU A 66 -1.00 1.90 -1.61
C GLU A 66 0.32 1.28 -1.12
N LEU A 67 1.37 2.07 -0.93
CA LEU A 67 2.66 1.60 -0.43
C LEU A 67 2.56 1.08 1.02
N LEU A 68 1.76 1.72 1.88
CA LEU A 68 1.50 1.24 3.24
C LEU A 68 0.75 -0.10 3.23
N LEU A 69 -0.24 -0.28 2.36
CA LEU A 69 -0.93 -1.56 2.19
C LEU A 69 0.01 -2.66 1.68
N LYS A 70 0.88 -2.34 0.72
CA LYS A 70 1.93 -3.27 0.23
C LYS A 70 2.91 -3.66 1.34
N LYS A 71 3.30 -2.72 2.21
CA LYS A 71 4.13 -3.00 3.40
C LYS A 71 3.43 -3.98 4.34
N LYS A 72 2.13 -3.80 4.62
CA LYS A 72 1.35 -4.73 5.46
C LYS A 72 1.41 -6.16 4.94
N ILE A 73 1.30 -6.34 3.62
CA ILE A 73 1.42 -7.64 2.96
C ILE A 73 2.84 -8.19 3.08
N ALA A 74 3.85 -7.41 2.70
CA ALA A 74 5.25 -7.83 2.68
C ALA A 74 5.78 -8.25 4.07
N GLU A 75 5.28 -7.61 5.13
CA GLU A 75 5.66 -7.89 6.51
C GLU A 75 4.67 -8.84 7.23
N ASN A 76 3.68 -9.38 6.51
CA ASN A 76 2.61 -10.22 7.04
C ASN A 76 1.98 -9.68 8.34
N GLN A 77 1.69 -8.38 8.39
CA GLN A 77 1.23 -7.72 9.61
C GLN A 77 -0.15 -8.25 10.05
N ILE A 78 -0.41 -8.21 11.36
CA ILE A 78 -1.78 -8.41 11.89
C ILE A 78 -2.64 -7.22 11.47
N VAL A 79 -3.62 -7.47 10.62
CA VAL A 79 -4.55 -6.46 10.08
C VAL A 79 -5.90 -6.43 10.79
N CYS A 80 -6.19 -7.43 11.62
CA CYS A 80 -7.30 -7.41 12.57
C CYS A 80 -6.85 -7.95 13.92
N GLY A 81 -6.77 -7.08 14.93
CA GLY A 81 -6.36 -7.46 16.28
C GLY A 81 -7.34 -8.37 17.02
N CYS A 82 -8.65 -8.23 16.76
CA CYS A 82 -9.71 -9.01 17.41
C CYS A 82 -9.66 -10.48 17.00
N MET A 83 -9.58 -10.74 15.69
CA MET A 83 -9.61 -12.10 15.13
C MET A 83 -8.22 -12.64 14.80
N LYS A 84 -7.16 -11.88 15.12
CA LYS A 84 -5.75 -12.19 14.83
C LYS A 84 -5.48 -12.51 13.35
N VAL A 85 -6.23 -11.86 12.45
CA VAL A 85 -6.08 -12.02 11.00
C VAL A 85 -4.84 -11.25 10.54
N THR A 86 -4.00 -11.92 9.77
CA THR A 86 -2.80 -11.36 9.13
C THR A 86 -3.08 -10.92 7.69
N ALA A 87 -2.20 -10.09 7.12
CA ALA A 87 -2.31 -9.69 5.72
C ALA A 87 -2.24 -10.91 4.78
N GLN A 88 -1.44 -11.94 5.11
CA GLN A 88 -1.35 -13.15 4.30
C GLN A 88 -2.64 -13.99 4.35
N ASP A 89 -3.40 -13.96 5.44
CA ASP A 89 -4.70 -14.64 5.51
C ASP A 89 -5.69 -14.05 4.48
N ILE A 90 -5.70 -12.72 4.32
CA ILE A 90 -6.51 -12.05 3.30
C ILE A 90 -6.02 -12.43 1.90
N VAL A 91 -4.71 -12.41 1.66
CA VAL A 91 -4.12 -12.83 0.38
C VAL A 91 -4.51 -14.27 0.05
N ASN A 92 -4.46 -15.18 1.04
CA ASN A 92 -4.82 -16.57 0.87
C ASN A 92 -6.33 -16.75 0.61
N ALA A 93 -7.19 -16.00 1.28
CA ALA A 93 -8.64 -16.02 1.03
C ALA A 93 -8.96 -15.64 -0.42
N ILE A 94 -8.33 -14.59 -0.95
CA ILE A 94 -8.51 -14.17 -2.34
C ILE A 94 -7.95 -15.21 -3.32
N LYS A 95 -6.74 -15.75 -3.06
CA LYS A 95 -6.16 -16.85 -3.86
C LYS A 95 -7.05 -18.10 -3.87
N ASN A 96 -7.78 -18.35 -2.79
CA ASN A 96 -8.73 -19.46 -2.67
C ASN A 96 -10.13 -19.13 -3.21
N GLY A 97 -10.30 -17.98 -3.86
CA GLY A 97 -11.48 -17.66 -4.64
C GLY A 97 -12.40 -16.59 -4.08
N ALA A 98 -12.07 -15.94 -2.96
CA ALA A 98 -12.85 -14.80 -2.47
C ALA A 98 -12.74 -13.59 -3.42
N LYS A 99 -13.87 -13.03 -3.84
CA LYS A 99 -13.97 -11.95 -4.84
C LYS A 99 -14.54 -10.63 -4.30
N SER A 100 -14.83 -10.57 -3.01
CA SER A 100 -15.36 -9.38 -2.34
C SER A 100 -14.82 -9.27 -0.92
N PHE A 101 -14.99 -8.10 -0.30
CA PHE A 101 -14.61 -7.94 1.10
C PHE A 101 -15.45 -8.88 1.98
N GLU A 102 -16.74 -9.00 1.69
CA GLU A 102 -17.71 -9.82 2.41
C GLU A 102 -17.35 -11.32 2.35
N GLU A 103 -16.88 -11.81 1.20
CA GLU A 103 -16.37 -13.18 1.06
C GLU A 103 -15.08 -13.38 1.87
N VAL A 104 -14.17 -12.40 1.88
CA VAL A 104 -12.98 -12.44 2.74
C VAL A 104 -13.37 -12.46 4.23
N GLN A 105 -14.37 -11.68 4.65
CA GLN A 105 -14.88 -11.71 6.02
C GLN A 105 -15.47 -13.08 6.39
N THR A 106 -16.14 -13.74 5.46
CA THR A 106 -16.73 -15.08 5.69
C THR A 106 -15.66 -16.10 6.05
N VAL A 107 -14.54 -16.08 5.32
CA VAL A 107 -13.41 -17.02 5.48
C VAL A 107 -12.52 -16.66 6.66
N THR A 108 -12.12 -15.38 6.78
CA THR A 108 -11.09 -14.94 7.74
C THR A 108 -11.63 -14.38 9.05
N LYS A 109 -12.92 -14.01 9.08
CA LYS A 109 -13.56 -13.22 10.14
C LYS A 109 -12.99 -11.80 10.31
N VAL A 110 -12.22 -11.29 9.34
CA VAL A 110 -11.69 -9.93 9.40
C VAL A 110 -12.83 -8.91 9.58
N GLY A 111 -12.64 -7.93 10.47
CA GLY A 111 -13.60 -6.83 10.65
C GLY A 111 -14.92 -7.18 11.33
N THR A 112 -15.17 -8.43 11.74
CA THR A 112 -16.44 -8.85 12.37
C THR A 112 -16.47 -8.63 13.89
N GLY A 113 -15.41 -8.06 14.48
CA GLY A 113 -15.29 -7.76 15.90
C GLY A 113 -15.64 -6.31 16.23
N CYS A 114 -14.63 -5.46 16.49
CA CYS A 114 -14.82 -4.07 16.90
C CYS A 114 -15.02 -3.06 15.76
N GLY A 115 -14.88 -3.46 14.49
CA GLY A 115 -15.06 -2.57 13.33
C GLY A 115 -13.90 -1.61 13.01
N ASN A 116 -12.95 -1.36 13.93
CA ASN A 116 -11.87 -0.36 13.74
C ASN A 116 -10.97 -0.60 12.51
N CYS A 117 -10.90 -1.84 12.03
CA CYS A 117 -10.06 -2.20 10.89
C CYS A 117 -10.82 -2.28 9.55
N LEU A 118 -12.12 -1.97 9.52
CA LEU A 118 -12.99 -2.16 8.34
C LEU A 118 -12.48 -1.41 7.12
N GLU A 119 -12.33 -0.08 7.22
CA GLU A 119 -11.95 0.73 6.06
C GLU A 119 -10.54 0.40 5.55
N SER A 120 -9.58 0.17 6.45
CA SER A 120 -8.25 -0.25 6.03
C SER A 120 -8.24 -1.63 5.36
N ASN A 121 -9.08 -2.58 5.80
CA ASN A 121 -9.13 -3.92 5.20
C ASN A 121 -9.96 -3.96 3.92
N LYS A 122 -10.99 -3.11 3.77
CA LYS A 122 -11.67 -2.88 2.49
C LYS A 122 -10.69 -2.36 1.45
N ALA A 123 -9.86 -1.37 1.81
CA ALA A 123 -8.82 -0.84 0.92
C ALA A 123 -7.77 -1.91 0.55
N LEU A 124 -7.38 -2.76 1.51
CA LEU A 124 -6.46 -3.88 1.26
C LEU A 124 -7.04 -4.91 0.28
N VAL A 125 -8.30 -5.31 0.48
CA VAL A 125 -8.98 -6.24 -0.43
C VAL A 125 -9.17 -5.62 -1.82
N ALA A 126 -9.58 -4.36 -1.89
CA ALA A 126 -9.70 -3.63 -3.15
C ALA A 126 -8.36 -3.50 -3.88
N LEU A 127 -7.23 -3.38 -3.18
CA LEU A 127 -5.91 -3.41 -3.80
C LEU A 127 -5.57 -4.79 -4.38
N LEU A 128 -5.92 -5.87 -3.68
CA LEU A 128 -5.59 -7.25 -4.06
C LEU A 128 -6.49 -7.84 -5.16
N LEU A 129 -7.68 -7.27 -5.37
CA LEU A 129 -8.62 -7.69 -6.41
C LEU A 129 -8.49 -6.91 -7.73
N LYS A 130 -7.61 -5.90 -7.79
CA LYS A 130 -7.25 -5.19 -9.04
C LYS A 130 -6.37 -6.08 -9.92
#